data_AF-A0A7H8L167-F1
#
_entry.id   AF-A0A7H8L167-F1
#
_cell.length_a   1.000
_cell.length_b   1.000
_cell.length_c   1.000
_cell.angle_alpha   90.00
_cell.angle_beta   90.00
_cell.angle_gamma   90.00
#
_symmetry.space_group_name_H-M   'P 1'
#
loop_
_entity.id
_entity.type
_entity.pdbx_description
1 polymer ?
#
loop_
_entity_poly.entity_id
_entity_poly.type
_entity_poly.pdbx_seq_one_letter_code
_entity_poly.pdbx_strand_id
1 'polypeptide(L)'
;MAAGASPRTRALAAALRRMKADSGLTYADLAKRTKELGVPHGAATLSRAAAGAHLPRLDTVRAFARAAADRDSWHAQFQAADRAEVLWAAVGAEQAAVLAAEPVRPRRSTAGLARGLAGLRARAGQPSLTRLQKLTTMAGHRVPRSTLHLLLGGRALPTGDQLAAVLAAFDAAAGPGRVVVGDHRKWLEARNAIERRLRPGPPEPVISYGCIDGQLDELLERRGREEEILRKVGRWNDEEGDSEEDEYSLGILRDPYAPWEALDEDELAAWEAAALAAGAKKGNEEDLAEAIRRSLARS
;
A
#
# COMPACT_ATOMS: atom_id res chain seq x y z
N MET A 1 -9.53 27.86 -5.18
CA MET A 1 -9.78 26.66 -6.01
C MET A 1 -9.38 25.43 -5.21
N ALA A 2 -10.27 24.44 -5.03
CA ALA A 2 -9.99 23.25 -4.23
C ALA A 2 -9.04 22.30 -5.01
N ALA A 3 -7.75 22.35 -4.69
CA ALA A 3 -6.65 21.68 -5.39
C ALA A 3 -6.56 20.15 -5.17
N GLY A 4 -7.65 19.46 -4.79
CA GLY A 4 -7.60 18.04 -4.41
C GLY A 4 -8.64 17.12 -5.06
N ALA A 5 -9.56 17.64 -5.88
CA ALA A 5 -10.62 16.81 -6.45
C ALA A 5 -10.22 16.22 -7.81
N SER A 6 -10.29 14.89 -7.92
CA SER A 6 -10.04 14.17 -9.18
C SER A 6 -10.89 14.71 -10.34
N PRO A 7 -10.40 14.67 -11.59
CA PRO A 7 -11.17 15.03 -12.78
C PRO A 7 -12.57 14.40 -12.81
N ARG A 8 -12.73 13.11 -12.48
CA ARG A 8 -14.08 12.50 -12.49
C ARG A 8 -14.93 12.92 -11.32
N THR A 9 -14.36 13.18 -10.13
CA THR A 9 -15.13 13.78 -9.01
C THR A 9 -15.72 15.12 -9.43
N ARG A 10 -14.95 15.95 -10.15
CA ARG A 10 -15.44 17.23 -10.69
C ARG A 10 -16.54 17.03 -11.73
N ALA A 11 -16.43 16.02 -12.59
CA ALA A 11 -17.46 15.68 -13.57
C ALA A 11 -18.78 15.23 -12.91
N LEU A 12 -18.71 14.36 -11.90
CA LEU A 12 -19.87 13.96 -11.11
C LEU A 12 -20.54 15.17 -10.45
N ALA A 13 -19.76 16.03 -9.80
CA ALA A 13 -20.28 17.24 -9.15
C ALA A 13 -20.93 18.22 -10.16
N ALA A 14 -20.36 18.35 -11.37
CA ALA A 14 -20.95 19.13 -12.44
C ALA A 14 -22.29 18.53 -12.90
N ALA A 15 -22.38 17.21 -13.06
CA ALA A 15 -23.63 16.53 -13.42
C ALA A 15 -24.73 16.73 -12.37
N LEU A 16 -24.40 16.61 -11.08
CA LEU A 16 -25.37 16.86 -10.00
C LEU A 16 -25.85 18.33 -9.98
N ARG A 17 -24.95 19.29 -10.22
CA ARG A 17 -25.33 20.70 -10.32
C ARG A 17 -26.22 20.98 -11.53
N ARG A 18 -25.96 20.33 -12.66
CA ARG A 18 -26.82 20.41 -13.85
C ARG A 18 -28.21 19.85 -13.58
N MET A 19 -28.31 18.65 -12.99
CA MET A 19 -29.60 18.07 -12.58
C MET A 19 -30.40 19.01 -11.66
N LYS A 20 -29.74 19.65 -10.69
CA LYS A 20 -30.38 20.66 -9.84
C LYS A 20 -30.86 21.87 -10.65
N ALA A 21 -30.02 22.41 -11.54
CA ALA A 21 -30.37 23.56 -12.36
C ALA A 21 -31.57 23.25 -13.28
N ASP A 22 -31.55 22.09 -13.95
CA ASP A 22 -32.62 21.62 -14.83
C ASP A 22 -33.95 21.43 -14.07
N SER A 23 -33.88 21.01 -12.79
CA SER A 23 -35.06 20.84 -11.94
C SER A 23 -35.67 22.15 -11.41
N GLY A 24 -34.91 23.25 -11.41
CA GLY A 24 -35.29 24.51 -10.77
C GLY A 24 -35.38 24.49 -9.23
N LEU A 25 -35.05 23.37 -8.57
CA LEU A 25 -35.25 23.19 -7.13
C LEU A 25 -34.13 23.79 -6.28
N THR A 26 -34.48 24.22 -5.07
CA THR A 26 -33.49 24.54 -4.02
C THR A 26 -32.99 23.27 -3.34
N TYR A 27 -31.90 23.36 -2.58
CA TYR A 27 -31.43 22.21 -1.78
C TYR A 27 -32.40 21.83 -0.65
N ALA A 28 -33.22 22.78 -0.16
CA ALA A 28 -34.26 22.50 0.83
C ALA A 28 -35.40 21.68 0.21
N ASP A 29 -35.81 22.01 -1.02
CA ASP A 29 -36.83 21.25 -1.76
C ASP A 29 -36.35 19.84 -2.10
N LEU A 30 -35.10 19.70 -2.54
CA LEU A 30 -34.49 18.40 -2.76
C LEU A 30 -34.47 17.57 -1.48
N ALA A 31 -34.10 18.17 -0.33
CA ALA A 31 -34.11 17.47 0.95
C ALA A 31 -35.52 16.99 1.32
N LYS A 32 -36.55 17.82 1.13
CA LYS A 32 -37.96 17.43 1.32
C LYS A 32 -38.34 16.24 0.42
N ARG A 33 -37.98 16.30 -0.87
CA ARG A 33 -38.23 15.20 -1.82
C ARG A 33 -37.51 13.90 -1.44
N THR A 34 -36.26 13.96 -0.98
CA THR A 34 -35.56 12.75 -0.51
C THR A 34 -36.25 12.10 0.70
N LYS A 35 -36.85 12.91 1.60
CA LYS A 35 -37.66 12.41 2.71
C LYS A 35 -38.94 11.74 2.22
N GLU A 36 -39.63 12.32 1.24
CA GLU A 36 -40.82 11.73 0.60
C GLU A 36 -40.51 10.41 -0.11
N LEU A 37 -39.31 10.27 -0.68
CA LEU A 37 -38.81 9.03 -1.28
C LEU A 37 -38.40 7.95 -0.25
N GLY A 38 -38.53 8.22 1.05
CA GLY A 38 -38.16 7.28 2.12
C GLY A 38 -36.64 7.19 2.39
N VAL A 39 -35.83 8.09 1.83
CA VAL A 39 -34.36 8.10 1.99
C VAL A 39 -33.90 9.51 2.41
N PRO A 40 -34.14 9.93 3.67
CA PRO A 40 -33.98 11.33 4.06
C PRO A 40 -32.52 11.78 4.03
N HIS A 41 -32.25 12.84 3.28
CA HIS A 41 -30.96 13.54 3.29
C HIS A 41 -31.16 15.05 3.49
N GLY A 42 -30.40 15.63 4.43
CA GLY A 42 -30.46 17.07 4.70
C GLY A 42 -29.86 17.92 3.58
N ALA A 43 -30.34 19.16 3.44
CA ALA A 43 -29.90 20.11 2.41
C ALA A 43 -28.37 20.32 2.39
N ALA A 44 -27.74 20.40 3.57
CA ALA A 44 -26.28 20.54 3.69
C ALA A 44 -25.52 19.33 3.14
N THR A 45 -26.06 18.11 3.25
CA THR A 45 -25.45 16.90 2.69
C THR A 45 -25.54 16.90 1.17
N LEU A 46 -26.68 17.29 0.61
CA LEU A 46 -26.89 17.40 -0.83
C LEU A 46 -26.02 18.52 -1.44
N SER A 47 -25.91 19.66 -0.75
CA SER A 47 -25.02 20.76 -1.15
C SER A 47 -23.56 20.33 -1.17
N ARG A 48 -23.09 19.63 -0.13
CA ARG A 48 -21.72 19.07 -0.08
C ARG A 48 -21.45 18.05 -1.19
N ALA A 49 -22.43 17.21 -1.51
CA ALA A 49 -22.31 16.25 -2.62
C ALA A 49 -22.12 16.98 -3.97
N ALA A 50 -22.87 18.07 -4.21
CA ALA A 50 -22.78 18.87 -5.43
C ALA A 50 -21.53 19.78 -5.48
N ALA A 51 -20.90 20.07 -4.33
CA ALA A 51 -19.68 20.87 -4.26
C ALA A 51 -18.46 20.16 -4.86
N GLY A 52 -18.44 18.82 -4.85
CA GLY A 52 -17.36 18.02 -5.43
C GLY A 52 -16.04 18.02 -4.64
N ALA A 53 -16.05 18.46 -3.38
CA ALA A 53 -14.87 18.45 -2.53
C ALA A 53 -14.43 17.04 -2.09
N HIS A 54 -15.38 16.10 -2.01
CA HIS A 54 -15.16 14.69 -1.68
C HIS A 54 -16.13 13.82 -2.48
N LEU A 55 -15.84 12.52 -2.61
CA LEU A 55 -16.74 11.56 -3.25
C LEU A 55 -17.95 11.30 -2.33
N PRO A 56 -19.18 11.71 -2.68
CA PRO A 56 -20.37 11.38 -1.90
C PRO A 56 -20.65 9.87 -1.90
N ARG A 57 -21.42 9.39 -0.91
CA ARG A 57 -21.90 8.00 -0.88
C ARG A 57 -22.87 7.75 -2.04
N LEU A 58 -22.85 6.52 -2.59
CA LEU A 58 -23.72 6.14 -3.71
C LEU A 58 -25.21 6.37 -3.39
N ASP A 59 -25.66 6.05 -2.18
CA ASP A 59 -27.04 6.27 -1.75
C ASP A 59 -27.44 7.75 -1.83
N THR A 60 -26.54 8.65 -1.45
CA THR A 60 -26.75 10.10 -1.54
C THR A 60 -26.82 10.58 -2.99
N VAL A 61 -25.96 10.04 -3.86
CA VAL A 61 -25.98 10.34 -5.31
C VAL A 61 -27.28 9.88 -5.96
N ARG A 62 -27.71 8.64 -5.67
CA ARG A 62 -28.98 8.09 -6.17
C ARG A 62 -30.18 8.90 -5.66
N ALA A 63 -30.23 9.20 -4.36
CA ALA A 63 -31.32 9.99 -3.77
C ALA A 63 -31.37 11.41 -4.34
N PHE A 64 -30.20 12.06 -4.53
CA PHE A 64 -30.11 13.38 -5.16
C PHE A 64 -30.68 13.34 -6.58
N ALA A 65 -30.22 12.40 -7.41
CA ALA A 65 -30.63 12.29 -8.81
C ALA A 65 -32.13 11.98 -8.95
N ARG A 66 -32.68 11.11 -8.09
CA ARG A 66 -34.13 10.84 -8.04
C ARG A 66 -34.94 12.06 -7.63
N ALA A 67 -34.50 12.78 -6.59
CA ALA A 67 -35.21 13.96 -6.10
C ALA A 67 -35.20 15.12 -7.12
N ALA A 68 -34.12 15.25 -7.91
CA ALA A 68 -33.98 16.25 -8.95
C ALA A 68 -34.72 15.91 -10.25
N ALA A 69 -35.05 14.64 -10.48
CA ALA A 69 -35.85 14.23 -11.63
C ALA A 69 -37.32 14.66 -11.49
N ASP A 70 -38.09 14.41 -12.55
CA ASP A 70 -39.53 14.60 -12.54
C ASP A 70 -40.19 13.77 -11.43
N ARG A 71 -41.05 14.41 -10.65
CA ARG A 71 -41.71 13.80 -9.50
C ARG A 71 -42.71 12.74 -9.94
N ASP A 72 -43.40 12.99 -11.04
CA ASP A 72 -44.55 12.19 -11.45
C ASP A 72 -44.14 11.02 -12.37
N SER A 73 -42.87 10.99 -12.80
CA SER A 73 -42.31 9.95 -13.65
C SER A 73 -41.31 9.06 -12.91
N TRP A 74 -41.78 7.90 -12.44
CA TRP A 74 -40.92 6.86 -11.87
C TRP A 74 -39.77 6.48 -12.82
N HIS A 75 -40.05 6.42 -14.13
CA HIS A 75 -39.05 6.09 -15.13
C HIS A 75 -37.95 7.15 -15.22
N ALA A 76 -38.30 8.44 -15.19
CA ALA A 76 -37.33 9.53 -15.18
C ALA A 76 -36.44 9.50 -13.93
N GLN A 77 -37.02 9.19 -12.76
CA GLN A 77 -36.26 9.04 -11.51
C GLN A 77 -35.27 7.87 -11.58
N PHE A 78 -35.69 6.73 -12.13
CA PHE A 78 -34.83 5.56 -12.29
C PHE A 78 -33.68 5.85 -13.26
N GLN A 79 -33.97 6.43 -14.43
CA GLN A 79 -32.94 6.81 -15.40
C GLN A 79 -31.96 7.86 -14.88
N ALA A 80 -32.44 8.84 -14.10
CA ALA A 80 -31.56 9.84 -13.48
C ALA A 80 -30.60 9.20 -12.47
N ALA A 81 -31.12 8.28 -11.64
CA ALA A 81 -30.31 7.53 -10.67
C ALA A 81 -29.24 6.67 -11.36
N ASP A 82 -29.61 5.96 -12.42
CA ASP A 82 -28.70 5.08 -13.16
C ASP A 82 -27.57 5.88 -13.84
N ARG A 83 -27.90 6.99 -14.50
CA ARG A 83 -26.90 7.91 -15.08
C ARG A 83 -25.93 8.46 -14.03
N ALA A 84 -26.44 8.84 -12.85
CA ALA A 84 -25.60 9.34 -11.77
C ALA A 84 -24.70 8.25 -11.17
N GLU A 85 -25.19 7.01 -11.11
CA GLU A 85 -24.42 5.84 -10.66
C GLU A 85 -23.28 5.48 -11.60
N VAL A 86 -23.50 5.53 -12.92
CA VAL A 86 -22.44 5.31 -13.91
C VAL A 86 -21.29 6.30 -13.71
N LEU A 87 -21.60 7.59 -13.50
CA LEU A 87 -20.61 8.61 -13.21
C LEU A 87 -19.89 8.34 -11.89
N TRP A 88 -20.63 7.98 -10.85
CA TRP A 88 -20.06 7.63 -9.55
C TRP A 88 -19.09 6.44 -9.63
N ALA A 89 -19.47 5.39 -10.35
CA ALA A 89 -18.63 4.22 -10.59
C ALA A 89 -17.35 4.59 -11.35
N ALA A 90 -17.44 5.52 -12.31
CA ALA A 90 -16.27 6.03 -13.02
C ALA A 90 -15.30 6.75 -12.06
N VAL A 91 -15.79 7.53 -11.08
CA VAL A 91 -14.93 8.12 -10.03
C VAL A 91 -14.25 7.02 -9.21
N GLY A 92 -15.02 6.00 -8.80
CA GLY A 92 -14.48 4.86 -8.06
C GLY A 92 -13.38 4.12 -8.82
N ALA A 93 -13.54 3.95 -10.14
CA ALA A 93 -12.53 3.34 -11.00
C ALA A 93 -11.26 4.20 -11.16
N GLU A 94 -11.38 5.53 -11.21
CA GLU A 94 -10.22 6.43 -11.25
C GLU A 94 -9.44 6.37 -9.93
N GLN A 95 -10.14 6.41 -8.79
CA GLN A 95 -9.48 6.22 -7.49
C GLN A 95 -8.82 4.84 -7.39
N ALA A 96 -9.47 3.80 -7.91
CA ALA A 96 -8.88 2.46 -7.99
C ALA A 96 -7.63 2.42 -8.87
N ALA A 97 -7.63 3.14 -9.99
CA ALA A 97 -6.50 3.23 -10.91
C ALA A 97 -5.32 3.95 -10.27
N VAL A 98 -5.55 5.06 -9.55
CA VAL A 98 -4.52 5.77 -8.78
C VAL A 98 -3.91 4.85 -7.73
N LEU A 99 -4.75 4.13 -6.96
CA LEU A 99 -4.28 3.14 -5.99
C LEU A 99 -3.57 1.93 -6.61
N ALA A 100 -3.87 1.61 -7.88
CA ALA A 100 -3.22 0.53 -8.62
C ALA A 100 -1.91 0.96 -9.29
N ALA A 101 -1.77 2.24 -9.62
CA ALA A 101 -0.59 2.84 -10.22
C ALA A 101 0.50 3.18 -9.18
N GLU A 102 0.15 3.25 -7.88
CA GLU A 102 1.17 3.22 -6.84
C GLU A 102 2.06 1.97 -7.03
N PRO A 103 3.40 2.12 -7.09
CA PRO A 103 4.29 0.98 -7.25
C PRO A 103 3.96 -0.04 -6.18
N VAL A 104 3.83 -1.30 -6.59
CA VAL A 104 3.51 -2.43 -5.71
C VAL A 104 4.70 -2.61 -4.76
N ARG A 105 4.79 -1.76 -3.73
CA ARG A 105 5.71 -1.99 -2.64
C ARG A 105 5.38 -3.37 -2.10
N PRO A 106 6.38 -4.23 -1.88
CA PRO A 106 6.15 -5.56 -1.36
C PRO A 106 5.29 -5.40 -0.09
N ARG A 107 4.17 -6.15 -0.01
CA ARG A 107 3.16 -6.04 1.06
C ARG A 107 3.72 -6.61 2.36
N ARG A 108 4.71 -5.90 2.90
CA ARG A 108 5.59 -6.30 4.01
C ARG A 108 4.98 -6.01 5.38
N SER A 109 3.92 -5.20 5.43
CA SER A 109 3.23 -4.77 6.64
C SER A 109 1.71 -4.98 6.54
N THR A 110 1.02 -4.99 7.70
CA THR A 110 -0.44 -5.05 7.79
C THR A 110 -1.12 -3.87 7.08
N ALA A 111 -0.54 -2.67 7.18
CA ALA A 111 -1.02 -1.47 6.49
C ALA A 111 -0.90 -1.60 4.96
N GLY A 112 0.22 -2.15 4.46
CA GLY A 112 0.42 -2.44 3.05
C GLY A 112 -0.57 -3.47 2.51
N LEU A 113 -0.82 -4.54 3.27
CA LEU A 113 -1.83 -5.55 2.93
C LEU A 113 -3.23 -4.92 2.84
N ALA A 114 -3.61 -4.11 3.83
CA ALA A 114 -4.91 -3.44 3.87
C ALA A 114 -5.12 -2.44 2.72
N ARG A 115 -4.10 -1.65 2.39
CA ARG A 115 -4.14 -0.77 1.22
C ARG A 115 -4.37 -1.56 -0.07
N GLY A 116 -3.69 -2.69 -0.21
CA GLY A 116 -3.90 -3.62 -1.31
C GLY A 116 -5.35 -4.14 -1.38
N LEU A 117 -5.91 -4.58 -0.24
CA LEU A 117 -7.30 -5.03 -0.16
C LEU A 117 -8.30 -3.90 -0.48
N ALA A 118 -8.02 -2.67 -0.07
CA ALA A 118 -8.82 -1.50 -0.42
C ALA A 118 -8.80 -1.23 -1.93
N GLY A 119 -7.64 -1.37 -2.58
CA GLY A 119 -7.53 -1.30 -4.04
C GLY A 119 -8.32 -2.38 -4.77
N LEU A 120 -8.29 -3.62 -4.27
CA LEU A 120 -9.13 -4.71 -4.80
C LEU A 120 -10.63 -4.41 -4.63
N ARG A 121 -11.03 -3.94 -3.46
CA ARG A 121 -12.42 -3.52 -3.20
C ARG A 121 -12.85 -2.41 -4.15
N ALA A 122 -11.97 -1.47 -4.46
CA ALA A 122 -12.24 -0.40 -5.42
C ALA A 122 -12.45 -0.95 -6.84
N ARG A 123 -11.56 -1.85 -7.30
CA ARG A 123 -11.69 -2.55 -8.60
C ARG A 123 -12.94 -3.42 -8.69
N ALA A 124 -13.39 -3.98 -7.57
CA ALA A 124 -14.64 -4.73 -7.47
C ALA A 124 -15.91 -3.86 -7.38
N GLY A 125 -15.81 -2.54 -7.61
CA GLY A 125 -16.97 -1.64 -7.61
C GLY A 125 -17.38 -1.13 -6.23
N GLN A 126 -16.48 -1.14 -5.25
CA GLN A 126 -16.72 -0.65 -3.89
C GLN A 126 -17.93 -1.29 -3.17
N PRO A 127 -18.03 -2.64 -3.11
CA PRO A 127 -19.14 -3.30 -2.42
C PRO A 127 -19.23 -2.87 -0.96
N SER A 128 -20.46 -2.76 -0.43
CA SER A 128 -20.69 -2.42 0.98
C SER A 128 -20.20 -3.53 1.91
N LEU A 129 -19.84 -3.20 3.16
CA LEU A 129 -19.38 -4.20 4.13
C LEU A 129 -20.44 -5.27 4.42
N THR A 130 -21.73 -4.90 4.40
CA THR A 130 -22.84 -5.85 4.53
C THR A 130 -22.88 -6.83 3.36
N ARG A 131 -22.67 -6.34 2.13
CA ARG A 131 -22.61 -7.19 0.93
C ARG A 131 -21.41 -8.12 1.00
N LEU A 132 -20.23 -7.60 1.37
CA LEU A 132 -19.03 -8.41 1.55
C LEU A 132 -19.23 -9.51 2.59
N GLN A 133 -19.83 -9.22 3.75
CA GLN A 133 -20.15 -10.25 4.75
C GLN A 133 -21.04 -11.37 4.20
N LYS A 134 -22.06 -11.03 3.39
CA LYS A 134 -22.91 -12.03 2.73
C LYS A 134 -22.10 -12.88 1.75
N LEU A 135 -21.26 -12.24 0.93
CA LEU A 135 -20.41 -12.93 -0.04
C LEU A 135 -19.35 -13.83 0.60
N THR A 136 -18.71 -13.40 1.69
CA THR A 136 -17.76 -14.24 2.43
C THR A 136 -18.46 -15.44 3.05
N THR A 137 -19.68 -15.26 3.54
CA THR A 137 -20.52 -16.38 4.03
C THR A 137 -20.82 -17.38 2.91
N MET A 138 -21.15 -16.91 1.70
CA MET A 138 -21.35 -17.77 0.53
C MET A 138 -20.06 -18.48 0.07
N ALA A 139 -18.90 -17.87 0.31
CA ALA A 139 -17.59 -18.46 0.05
C ALA A 139 -17.13 -19.47 1.12
N GLY A 140 -17.99 -19.81 2.09
CA GLY A 140 -17.72 -20.84 3.10
C GLY A 140 -17.09 -20.32 4.41
N HIS A 141 -16.74 -19.03 4.51
CA HIS A 141 -16.18 -18.46 5.74
C HIS A 141 -16.77 -17.08 6.05
N ARG A 142 -17.67 -17.02 7.04
CA ARG A 142 -18.33 -15.78 7.43
C ARG A 142 -17.35 -14.83 8.14
N VAL A 143 -16.98 -13.74 7.47
CA VAL A 143 -16.21 -12.64 8.08
C VAL A 143 -17.16 -11.55 8.59
N PRO A 144 -17.23 -11.30 9.91
CA PRO A 144 -18.09 -10.25 10.47
C PRO A 144 -17.76 -8.85 9.93
N ARG A 145 -18.76 -7.96 9.89
CA ARG A 145 -18.56 -6.57 9.42
C ARG A 145 -17.52 -5.79 10.20
N SER A 146 -17.46 -5.98 11.52
CA SER A 146 -16.45 -5.37 12.38
C SER A 146 -15.05 -5.83 11.98
N THR A 147 -14.87 -7.14 11.76
CA THR A 147 -13.61 -7.72 11.28
C THR A 147 -13.24 -7.18 9.91
N LEU A 148 -14.14 -7.17 8.93
CA LEU A 148 -13.89 -6.57 7.61
C LEU A 148 -13.42 -5.11 7.72
N HIS A 149 -13.99 -4.33 8.63
CA HIS A 149 -13.56 -2.95 8.86
C HIS A 149 -12.13 -2.87 9.40
N LEU A 150 -11.75 -3.73 10.36
CA LEU A 150 -10.38 -3.80 10.89
C LEU A 150 -9.37 -4.24 9.84
N LEU A 151 -9.70 -5.27 9.04
CA LEU A 151 -8.85 -5.80 7.97
C LEU A 151 -8.59 -4.76 6.88
N LEU A 152 -9.65 -4.12 6.39
CA LEU A 152 -9.54 -3.07 5.36
C LEU A 152 -8.86 -1.80 5.88
N GLY A 153 -8.87 -1.58 7.19
CA GLY A 153 -8.16 -0.48 7.85
C GLY A 153 -6.73 -0.82 8.27
N GLY A 154 -6.24 -2.05 8.06
CA GLY A 154 -4.89 -2.48 8.45
C GLY A 154 -4.67 -2.60 9.96
N ARG A 155 -5.74 -2.62 10.74
CA ARG A 155 -5.69 -2.73 12.22
C ARG A 155 -5.59 -4.17 12.72
N ALA A 156 -5.86 -5.15 11.84
CA ALA A 156 -5.75 -6.56 12.15
C ALA A 156 -5.20 -7.34 10.94
N LEU A 157 -4.38 -8.34 11.21
CA LEU A 157 -3.92 -9.29 10.20
C LEU A 157 -5.01 -10.36 10.00
N PRO A 158 -5.50 -10.62 8.78
CA PRO A 158 -6.51 -11.66 8.55
C PRO A 158 -5.90 -13.05 8.80
N THR A 159 -6.71 -14.02 9.21
CA THR A 159 -6.32 -15.43 9.10
C THR A 159 -6.29 -15.87 7.62
N GLY A 160 -5.67 -17.01 7.32
CA GLY A 160 -5.62 -17.55 5.96
C GLY A 160 -7.01 -17.69 5.34
N ASP A 161 -7.94 -18.32 6.06
CA ASP A 161 -9.32 -18.52 5.62
C ASP A 161 -10.09 -17.21 5.44
N GLN A 162 -9.90 -16.25 6.36
CA GLN A 162 -10.52 -14.93 6.25
C GLN A 162 -10.04 -14.20 5.00
N LEU A 163 -8.72 -14.24 4.72
CA LEU A 163 -8.16 -13.60 3.54
C LEU A 163 -8.69 -14.26 2.27
N ALA A 164 -8.65 -15.59 2.17
CA ALA A 164 -9.18 -16.33 1.02
C ALA A 164 -10.65 -16.00 0.75
N ALA A 165 -11.50 -15.99 1.77
CA ALA A 165 -12.92 -15.65 1.62
C ALA A 165 -13.15 -14.20 1.20
N VAL A 166 -12.36 -13.24 1.71
CA VAL A 166 -12.45 -11.83 1.30
C VAL A 166 -12.05 -11.64 -0.15
N LEU A 167 -11.00 -12.32 -0.62
CA LEU A 167 -10.56 -12.27 -2.02
C LEU A 167 -11.63 -12.86 -2.95
N ALA A 168 -12.18 -14.03 -2.62
CA ALA A 168 -13.29 -14.63 -3.36
C ALA A 168 -14.54 -13.74 -3.38
N ALA A 169 -14.82 -13.03 -2.28
CA ALA A 169 -15.93 -12.08 -2.21
C ALA A 169 -15.71 -10.86 -3.12
N PHE A 170 -14.47 -10.43 -3.39
CA PHE A 170 -14.20 -9.35 -4.34
C PHE A 170 -14.42 -9.80 -5.79
N ASP A 171 -13.97 -10.99 -6.16
CA ASP A 171 -14.23 -11.55 -7.48
C ASP A 171 -15.74 -11.74 -7.70
N ALA A 172 -16.46 -12.29 -6.72
CA ALA A 172 -17.92 -12.42 -6.78
C ALA A 172 -18.65 -11.06 -6.85
N ALA A 173 -18.14 -10.03 -6.18
CA ALA A 173 -18.73 -8.69 -6.21
C ALA A 173 -18.55 -7.99 -7.57
N ALA A 174 -17.46 -8.28 -8.29
CA ALA A 174 -17.16 -7.70 -9.59
C ALA A 174 -18.09 -8.20 -10.72
N GLY A 175 -18.76 -9.33 -10.50
CA GLY A 175 -19.69 -9.95 -11.44
C GLY A 175 -19.09 -11.14 -12.19
N PRO A 176 -19.95 -11.95 -12.85
CA PRO A 176 -19.51 -13.14 -13.56
C PRO A 176 -18.51 -12.79 -14.67
N GLY A 177 -17.41 -13.54 -14.74
CA GLY A 177 -16.36 -13.37 -15.76
C GLY A 177 -15.34 -12.26 -15.47
N ARG A 178 -15.46 -11.51 -14.36
CA ARG A 178 -14.45 -10.51 -13.97
C ARG A 178 -13.61 -11.02 -12.81
N VAL A 179 -12.34 -11.33 -13.10
CA VAL A 179 -11.34 -11.65 -12.08
C VAL A 179 -10.67 -10.34 -11.65
N VAL A 180 -10.89 -9.93 -10.39
CA VAL A 180 -10.27 -8.74 -9.79
C VAL A 180 -9.00 -9.13 -9.05
N VAL A 181 -8.99 -10.31 -8.44
CA VAL A 181 -7.85 -10.88 -7.74
C VAL A 181 -7.10 -11.81 -8.71
N GLY A 182 -6.03 -11.30 -9.33
CA GLY A 182 -5.29 -12.07 -10.33
C GLY A 182 -4.64 -13.35 -9.78
N ASP A 183 -4.06 -13.31 -8.58
CA ASP A 183 -3.35 -14.45 -7.99
C ASP A 183 -3.57 -14.50 -6.47
N HIS A 184 -4.52 -15.35 -6.04
CA HIS A 184 -4.87 -15.54 -4.62
C HIS A 184 -3.68 -16.06 -3.79
N ARG A 185 -2.81 -16.89 -4.39
CA ARG A 185 -1.66 -17.48 -3.70
C ARG A 185 -0.66 -16.41 -3.27
N LYS A 186 -0.36 -15.45 -4.13
CA LYS A 186 0.52 -14.32 -3.80
C LYS A 186 0.01 -13.49 -2.62
N TRP A 187 -1.30 -13.38 -2.44
CA TRP A 187 -1.88 -12.67 -1.29
C TRP A 187 -1.70 -13.47 0.00
N LEU A 188 -1.89 -14.78 -0.03
CA LEU A 188 -1.66 -15.67 1.11
C LEU A 188 -0.18 -15.70 1.50
N GLU A 189 0.73 -15.80 0.51
CA GLU A 189 2.17 -15.73 0.72
C GLU A 189 2.59 -14.40 1.38
N ALA A 190 2.07 -13.27 0.89
CA ALA A 190 2.32 -11.96 1.50
C ALA A 190 1.82 -11.89 2.94
N ARG A 191 0.61 -12.41 3.22
CA ARG A 191 0.06 -12.47 4.58
C ARG A 191 0.92 -13.34 5.50
N ASN A 192 1.38 -14.49 5.03
CA ASN A 192 2.22 -15.41 5.81
C ASN A 192 3.61 -14.80 6.08
N ALA A 193 4.17 -14.06 5.13
CA ALA A 193 5.39 -13.29 5.36
C ALA A 193 5.22 -12.23 6.46
N ILE A 194 4.08 -11.54 6.51
CA ILE A 194 3.77 -10.59 7.61
C ILE A 194 3.62 -11.35 8.94
N GLU A 195 2.91 -12.49 8.95
CA GLU A 195 2.73 -13.27 10.19
C GLU A 195 4.06 -13.73 10.77
N ARG A 196 4.96 -14.29 9.95
CA ARG A 196 6.29 -14.75 10.39
C ARG A 196 7.12 -13.63 11.03
N ARG A 197 6.92 -12.38 10.62
CA ARG A 197 7.60 -11.22 11.20
C ARG A 197 6.97 -10.75 12.52
N LEU A 198 5.64 -10.76 12.60
CA LEU A 198 4.91 -10.35 13.80
C LEU A 198 4.98 -11.39 14.92
N ARG A 199 5.11 -12.65 14.53
CA ARG A 199 5.28 -13.80 15.42
C ARG A 199 6.49 -14.56 14.89
N PRO A 200 7.71 -14.09 15.19
CA PRO A 200 8.87 -14.94 14.98
C PRO A 200 8.55 -16.25 15.69
N GLY A 201 8.74 -17.37 14.99
CA GLY A 201 8.63 -18.67 15.63
C GLY A 201 9.55 -18.71 16.85
N PRO A 202 9.36 -19.68 17.77
CA PRO A 202 10.45 -20.00 18.68
C PRO A 202 11.72 -20.11 17.83
N PRO A 203 12.85 -19.51 18.24
CA PRO A 203 14.09 -19.61 17.48
C PRO A 203 14.24 -21.07 17.11
N GLU A 204 14.35 -21.35 15.80
CA GLU A 204 14.53 -22.74 15.39
C GLU A 204 15.69 -23.24 16.22
N PRO A 205 15.53 -24.37 16.96
CA PRO A 205 16.65 -24.93 17.68
C PRO A 205 17.74 -25.00 16.63
N VAL A 206 18.87 -24.36 16.92
CA VAL A 206 20.04 -24.43 16.06
C VAL A 206 20.46 -25.90 16.16
N ILE A 207 19.82 -26.75 15.34
CA ILE A 207 20.04 -28.18 15.28
C ILE A 207 21.42 -28.24 14.66
N SER A 208 22.39 -28.37 15.55
CA SER A 208 23.79 -28.15 15.32
C SER A 208 24.14 -26.65 15.21
N TYR A 209 24.82 -26.12 16.25
CA TYR A 209 26.22 -25.81 15.96
C TYR A 209 26.72 -27.12 15.37
N GLY A 210 26.73 -27.22 14.04
CA GLY A 210 27.69 -28.11 13.43
C GLY A 210 28.96 -27.55 14.00
N CYS A 211 29.45 -28.14 15.09
CA CYS A 211 30.87 -28.20 15.30
C CYS A 211 31.30 -28.77 13.96
N ILE A 212 31.81 -27.87 13.11
CA ILE A 212 32.42 -28.20 11.85
C ILE A 212 33.72 -28.91 12.25
N ASP A 213 33.60 -30.06 12.92
CA ASP A 213 34.67 -30.92 13.38
C ASP A 213 35.12 -31.67 12.13
N GLY A 214 35.78 -30.94 11.23
CA GLY A 214 36.29 -31.45 9.96
C GLY A 214 36.54 -30.38 8.90
N GLN A 215 35.59 -29.47 8.63
CA GLN A 215 35.82 -28.43 7.59
C GLN A 215 36.61 -27.21 8.08
N LEU A 216 36.72 -26.97 9.40
CA LEU A 216 37.57 -25.88 9.89
C LEU A 216 39.04 -26.20 9.62
N ASP A 217 39.46 -27.44 9.90
CA ASP A 217 40.81 -27.92 9.59
C ASP A 217 41.07 -27.88 8.08
N GLU A 218 40.11 -28.30 7.25
CA GLU A 218 40.24 -28.23 5.79
C GLU A 218 40.34 -26.78 5.27
N LEU A 219 39.60 -25.83 5.87
CA LEU A 219 39.69 -24.41 5.54
C LEU A 219 41.00 -23.78 6.00
N LEU A 220 41.49 -24.14 7.18
CA LEU A 220 42.78 -23.67 7.70
C LEU A 220 43.94 -24.24 6.87
N GLU A 221 43.89 -25.52 6.50
CA GLU A 221 44.86 -26.14 5.59
C GLU A 221 44.83 -25.50 4.20
N ARG A 222 43.64 -25.24 3.66
CA ARG A 222 43.48 -24.57 2.37
C ARG A 222 44.05 -23.16 2.41
N ARG A 223 43.77 -22.40 3.48
CA ARG A 223 44.33 -21.07 3.68
C ARG A 223 45.86 -21.12 3.76
N GLY A 224 46.42 -22.04 4.55
CA GLY A 224 47.87 -22.22 4.64
C GLY A 224 48.52 -22.55 3.29
N ARG A 225 47.85 -23.37 2.46
CA ARG A 225 48.31 -23.65 1.09
C ARG A 225 48.24 -22.43 0.17
N GLU A 226 47.18 -21.63 0.27
CA GLU A 226 47.03 -20.39 -0.51
C GLU A 226 48.09 -19.36 -0.11
N GLU A 227 48.38 -19.21 1.18
CA GLU A 227 49.46 -18.35 1.70
C GLU A 227 50.84 -18.82 1.21
N GLU A 228 51.11 -20.14 1.22
CA GLU A 228 52.36 -20.70 0.70
C GLU A 228 52.51 -20.44 -0.82
N ILE A 229 51.43 -20.58 -1.59
CA ILE A 229 51.41 -20.26 -3.03
C ILE A 229 51.70 -18.76 -3.23
N LEU A 230 51.07 -17.88 -2.47
CA LEU A 230 51.27 -16.44 -2.57
C LEU A 230 52.71 -16.03 -2.25
N ARG A 231 53.34 -16.64 -1.23
CA ARG A 231 54.77 -16.46 -0.94
C ARG A 231 55.65 -16.90 -2.10
N LYS A 232 55.41 -18.10 -2.67
CA LYS A 232 56.20 -18.62 -3.80
C LYS A 232 56.07 -17.78 -5.07
N VAL A 233 54.90 -17.16 -5.30
CA VAL A 233 54.63 -16.31 -6.47
C VAL A 233 55.11 -14.86 -6.24
N GLY A 234 55.66 -14.53 -5.07
CA GLY A 234 56.13 -13.18 -4.74
C GLY A 234 55.01 -12.14 -4.66
N ARG A 235 53.77 -12.60 -4.41
CA ARG A 235 52.58 -11.74 -4.25
C ARG A 235 52.16 -11.57 -2.80
N TRP A 236 52.90 -12.17 -1.87
CA TRP A 236 52.69 -12.01 -0.45
C TRP A 236 53.49 -10.79 0.03
N ASN A 237 52.79 -9.72 0.43
CA ASN A 237 53.40 -8.56 1.08
C ASN A 237 53.42 -8.82 2.59
N ASP A 238 54.60 -9.12 3.15
CA ASP A 238 54.76 -9.28 4.60
C ASP A 238 54.51 -7.96 5.39
N GLU A 239 54.40 -6.82 4.70
CA GLU A 239 54.21 -5.49 5.31
C GLU A 239 52.72 -5.11 5.55
N GLU A 240 51.74 -5.86 5.04
CA GLU A 240 50.30 -5.58 5.23
C GLU A 240 49.65 -6.41 6.35
N GLY A 241 50.42 -7.24 7.06
CA GLY A 241 49.92 -8.30 7.96
C GLY A 241 49.64 -7.91 9.42
N ASP A 242 49.70 -6.64 9.79
CA ASP A 242 49.47 -6.15 11.17
C ASP A 242 48.51 -4.94 11.19
N SER A 243 47.54 -4.94 10.28
CA SER A 243 46.34 -4.12 10.47
C SER A 243 45.47 -4.81 11.53
N GLU A 244 45.37 -4.22 12.72
CA GLU A 244 44.44 -4.62 13.79
C GLU A 244 42.96 -4.73 13.33
N GLU A 245 42.64 -4.37 12.08
CA GLU A 245 41.30 -4.53 11.49
C GLU A 245 40.95 -5.98 11.10
N ASP A 246 41.91 -6.90 10.97
CA ASP A 246 41.64 -8.27 10.50
C ASP A 246 41.28 -9.27 11.62
N GLU A 247 41.47 -8.91 12.89
CA GLU A 247 41.10 -9.77 14.04
C GLU A 247 39.57 -9.96 14.17
N TYR A 248 38.78 -9.14 13.49
CA TYR A 248 37.31 -9.26 13.44
C TYR A 248 36.75 -9.97 12.20
N SER A 249 37.59 -10.42 11.27
CA SER A 249 37.13 -11.12 10.05
C SER A 249 36.98 -12.64 10.19
N LEU A 250 37.39 -13.24 11.31
CA LEU A 250 37.32 -14.69 11.56
C LEU A 250 36.41 -15.00 12.75
N GLY A 251 35.08 -14.98 12.54
CA GLY A 251 34.16 -15.49 13.55
C GLY A 251 32.74 -14.96 13.50
N ILE A 252 32.48 -13.86 12.79
CA ILE A 252 31.12 -13.60 12.35
C ILE A 252 30.90 -14.52 11.16
N LEU A 253 30.38 -15.73 11.42
CA LEU A 253 29.45 -16.33 10.48
C LEU A 253 28.56 -15.17 10.03
N ARG A 254 28.76 -14.72 8.78
CA ARG A 254 27.67 -14.12 8.04
C ARG A 254 26.59 -15.17 8.14
N ASP A 255 25.70 -15.01 9.11
CA ASP A 255 24.42 -15.65 9.06
C ASP A 255 23.94 -15.33 7.63
N PRO A 256 23.72 -16.34 6.77
CA PRO A 256 23.15 -16.08 5.46
C PRO A 256 21.75 -15.43 5.58
N TYR A 257 21.22 -15.32 6.81
CA TYR A 257 20.05 -14.56 7.23
C TYR A 257 20.33 -13.36 8.16
N ALA A 258 21.59 -12.94 8.38
CA ALA A 258 21.88 -11.67 9.06
C ALA A 258 21.28 -10.54 8.22
N PRO A 259 20.35 -9.76 8.77
CA PRO A 259 19.34 -9.09 7.97
C PRO A 259 19.83 -7.71 7.56
N TRP A 260 20.64 -7.66 6.49
CA TRP A 260 20.78 -6.43 5.71
C TRP A 260 19.43 -6.03 5.04
N GLU A 261 18.41 -6.89 5.13
CA GLU A 261 17.00 -6.60 4.82
C GLU A 261 16.16 -6.07 6.01
N ALA A 262 16.75 -5.80 7.19
CA ALA A 262 16.06 -5.27 8.37
C ALA A 262 16.25 -3.77 8.64
N LEU A 263 16.87 -3.01 7.73
CA LEU A 263 16.60 -1.57 7.68
C LEU A 263 15.26 -1.40 6.97
N ASP A 264 14.28 -0.81 7.65
CA ASP A 264 13.06 -0.42 6.96
C ASP A 264 13.42 0.60 5.85
N GLU A 265 12.64 0.67 4.76
CA GLU A 265 12.94 1.59 3.65
C GLU A 265 12.97 3.07 4.10
N ASP A 266 12.33 3.42 5.22
CA ASP A 266 12.36 4.76 5.80
C ASP A 266 13.67 5.00 6.59
N GLU A 267 14.24 3.98 7.22
CA GLU A 267 15.59 3.96 7.82
C GLU A 267 16.67 3.98 6.74
N LEU A 268 16.51 3.22 5.67
CA LEU A 268 17.42 3.25 4.52
C LEU A 268 17.37 4.63 3.83
N ALA A 269 16.17 5.19 3.64
CA ALA A 269 16.01 6.55 3.11
C ALA A 269 16.55 7.63 4.07
N ALA A 270 16.40 7.45 5.39
CA ALA A 270 16.99 8.35 6.38
C ALA A 270 18.52 8.26 6.36
N TRP A 271 19.08 7.07 6.16
CA TRP A 271 20.52 6.85 6.02
C TRP A 271 21.04 7.41 4.70
N GLU A 272 20.36 7.21 3.58
CA GLU A 272 20.71 7.81 2.28
C GLU A 272 20.65 9.35 2.36
N ALA A 273 19.62 9.91 3.01
CA ALA A 273 19.51 11.34 3.24
C ALA A 273 20.63 11.86 4.17
N ALA A 274 20.99 11.11 5.22
CA ALA A 274 22.09 11.44 6.11
C ALA A 274 23.45 11.34 5.40
N ALA A 275 23.65 10.35 4.54
CA ALA A 275 24.86 10.16 3.74
C ALA A 275 25.00 11.26 2.67
N LEU A 276 23.92 11.65 2.00
CA LEU A 276 23.91 12.80 1.08
C LEU A 276 24.19 14.12 1.81
N ALA A 277 23.63 14.31 3.01
CA ALA A 277 23.91 15.48 3.85
C ALA A 277 25.36 15.50 4.35
N ALA A 278 25.94 14.35 4.66
CA ALA A 278 27.35 14.21 5.03
C ALA A 278 28.28 14.44 3.84
N GLY A 279 27.93 13.93 2.64
CA GLY A 279 28.66 14.20 1.40
C GLY A 279 28.63 15.67 0.99
N ALA A 280 27.51 16.36 1.20
CA ALA A 280 27.39 17.81 0.96
C ALA A 280 28.27 18.64 1.93
N LYS A 281 28.46 18.18 3.17
CA LYS A 281 29.43 18.80 4.10
C LYS A 281 30.87 18.57 3.64
N LYS A 282 31.19 17.38 3.12
CA LYS A 282 32.53 17.04 2.63
C LYS A 282 32.91 17.85 1.38
N GLY A 283 31.96 18.09 0.47
CA GLY A 283 32.16 19.00 -0.67
C GLY A 283 32.42 20.45 -0.25
N ASN A 284 31.74 20.94 0.80
CA ASN A 284 32.02 22.27 1.37
C ASN A 284 33.39 22.34 2.06
N GLU A 285 33.88 21.26 2.67
CA GLU A 285 35.22 21.21 3.26
C GLU A 285 36.32 21.16 2.20
N GLU A 286 36.12 20.45 1.08
CA GLU A 286 37.05 20.46 -0.05
C GLU A 286 37.09 21.83 -0.74
N ASP A 287 35.94 22.49 -0.93
CA ASP A 287 35.85 23.86 -1.46
C ASP A 287 36.48 24.88 -0.52
N LEU A 288 36.32 24.72 0.81
CA LEU A 288 36.99 25.57 1.81
C LEU A 288 38.51 25.33 1.81
N ALA A 289 38.95 24.08 1.72
CA ALA A 289 40.36 23.73 1.66
C ALA A 289 41.03 24.23 0.37
N GLU A 290 40.31 24.27 -0.75
CA GLU A 290 40.80 24.87 -2.00
C GLU A 290 40.78 26.39 -1.96
N ALA A 291 39.78 27.01 -1.33
CA ALA A 291 39.74 28.45 -1.08
C ALA A 291 40.91 28.91 -0.19
N ILE A 292 41.23 28.16 0.86
CA ILE A 292 42.39 28.41 1.75
C ILE A 292 43.71 28.23 0.97
N ARG A 293 43.83 27.19 0.14
CA ARG A 293 45.02 27.01 -0.73
C ARG A 293 45.20 28.19 -1.70
N ARG A 294 44.12 28.70 -2.30
CA ARG A 294 44.18 29.86 -3.21
C ARG A 294 44.52 31.17 -2.49
N SER A 295 44.10 31.36 -1.24
CA SER A 295 44.47 32.57 -0.48
C SER A 295 45.93 32.57 -0.05
N LEU A 296 46.47 31.40 0.29
CA LEU A 296 47.89 31.26 0.66
C LEU A 296 48.84 31.43 -0.53
N ALA A 297 48.43 31.06 -1.75
CA ALA A 297 49.24 31.23 -2.96
C ALA A 297 49.30 32.69 -3.49
N ARG A 298 48.53 33.62 -2.91
CA ARG A 298 48.50 35.04 -3.30
C ARG A 298 49.20 35.96 -2.30
N SER A 299 49.79 35.41 -1.25
CA SER A 299 50.64 36.12 -0.28
C SER A 299 52.10 35.84 -0.59
#